data_AF-A0AAV6BXJ7-F1
#
_entry.id   AF-A0AAV6BXJ7-F1
#
_cell.length_a   1.000
_cell.length_b   1.000
_cell.length_c   1.000
_cell.angle_alpha   90.00
_cell.angle_beta   90.00
_cell.angle_gamma   90.00
#
_symmetry.space_group_name_H-M   'P 1'
#
loop_
_entity.id
_entity.type
_entity.pdbx_description
1 polymer ?
#
loop_
_entity_poly.entity_id
_entity_poly.type
_entity_poly.pdbx_seq_one_letter_code
_entity_poly.pdbx_strand_id
1 'polypeptide(L)'
;MNWTRFLLAVAASGVAGMFTDWLFMGVVFHKKYGETPEIWRIRPGQPDAGYIAASTLLGVFSCAALIFLCIWAGALGSLSGALRVAGLAWLAAPLPVVASNVVWTKMHPLLGVSHSLGWLARFAVTAAIAAWLMG
;
A
#
# COMPACT_ATOMS: atom_id res chain seq x y z
N MET A 1 -11.42 7.34 -21.15
CA MET A 1 -10.27 7.25 -20.23
C MET A 1 -9.00 7.58 -21.00
N ASN A 2 -8.21 8.57 -20.57
CA ASN A 2 -6.93 8.86 -21.20
C ASN A 2 -5.86 7.87 -20.67
N TRP A 3 -5.48 6.91 -21.51
CA TRP A 3 -4.56 5.84 -21.13
C TRP A 3 -3.16 6.33 -20.75
N THR A 4 -2.67 7.37 -21.42
CA THR A 4 -1.36 7.96 -21.09
C THR A 4 -1.37 8.54 -19.68
N ARG A 5 -2.39 9.34 -19.33
CA ARG A 5 -2.51 9.91 -17.98
C ARG A 5 -2.71 8.82 -16.93
N PHE A 6 -3.47 7.79 -17.24
CA PHE A 6 -3.64 6.63 -16.35
C PHE A 6 -2.32 5.93 -16.07
N LEU A 7 -1.57 5.55 -17.12
CA LEU A 7 -0.28 4.86 -16.96
C LEU A 7 0.75 5.73 -16.21
N LEU A 8 0.77 7.05 -16.48
CA LEU A 8 1.61 7.99 -15.73
C LEU A 8 1.22 8.05 -14.25
N ALA A 9 -0.08 8.11 -13.93
CA ALA A 9 -0.56 8.12 -12.56
C ALA A 9 -0.22 6.80 -11.84
N VAL A 10 -0.33 5.66 -12.51
CA VAL A 10 0.08 4.34 -11.98
C VAL A 10 1.59 4.31 -11.69
N ALA A 11 2.42 4.74 -12.64
CA ALA A 11 3.87 4.74 -12.47
C ALA A 11 4.30 5.68 -11.33
N ALA A 12 3.79 6.91 -11.30
CA ALA A 12 4.07 7.88 -10.25
C ALA A 12 3.62 7.37 -8.88
N SER A 13 2.43 6.76 -8.80
CA SER A 13 1.91 6.15 -7.56
C SER A 13 2.75 4.96 -7.11
N GLY A 14 3.23 4.13 -8.03
CA GLY A 14 4.14 3.03 -7.74
C GLY A 14 5.43 3.52 -7.08
N VAL A 15 6.08 4.50 -7.70
CA VAL A 15 7.31 5.12 -7.15
C VAL A 15 7.05 5.76 -5.79
N ALA A 16 5.99 6.54 -5.65
CA ALA A 16 5.65 7.18 -4.39
C ALA A 16 5.30 6.15 -3.29
N GLY A 17 4.61 5.07 -3.66
CA GLY A 17 4.27 3.96 -2.78
C GLY A 17 5.50 3.24 -2.21
N MET A 18 6.59 3.14 -2.97
CA MET A 18 7.84 2.56 -2.46
C MET A 18 8.39 3.33 -1.25
N PHE A 19 8.23 4.66 -1.21
CA PHE A 19 8.64 5.46 -0.06
C PHE A 19 7.72 5.21 1.15
N THR A 20 6.42 5.01 0.93
CA THR A 20 5.51 4.63 2.02
C THR A 20 5.86 3.26 2.60
N ASP A 21 6.22 2.30 1.75
CA ASP A 21 6.62 0.97 2.19
C ASP A 21 7.94 1.01 2.96
N TRP A 22 8.91 1.75 2.43
CA TRP A 22 10.19 1.94 3.09
C TRP A 22 10.01 2.56 4.49
N LEU A 23 9.19 3.61 4.62
CA LEU A 23 8.95 4.24 5.91
C LEU A 23 8.22 3.29 6.88
N PHE A 24 7.06 2.77 6.49
CA PHE A 24 6.18 2.05 7.42
C PHE A 24 6.56 0.58 7.61
N MET A 25 7.16 -0.08 6.63
CA MET A 25 7.57 -1.48 6.73
C MET A 25 9.08 -1.64 6.89
N GLY A 26 9.87 -0.65 6.45
CA GLY A 26 11.33 -0.68 6.55
C GLY A 26 11.92 0.06 7.76
N VAL A 27 11.27 1.11 8.26
CA VAL A 27 11.85 1.99 9.31
C VAL A 27 11.02 1.96 10.60
N VAL A 28 9.73 2.27 10.51
CA VAL A 28 8.83 2.39 11.68
C VAL A 28 8.71 1.03 12.35
N PHE A 29 9.05 1.00 13.65
CA PHE A 29 9.08 -0.21 14.48
C PHE A 29 9.91 -1.38 13.91
N HIS A 30 10.88 -1.13 13.01
CA HIS A 30 11.66 -2.19 12.36
C HIS A 30 12.32 -3.17 13.36
N LYS A 31 12.77 -2.67 14.52
CA LYS A 31 13.36 -3.50 15.58
C LYS A 31 12.41 -4.61 16.07
N LYS A 32 11.10 -4.42 15.98
CA LYS A 32 10.08 -5.39 16.41
C LYS A 32 10.05 -6.67 15.57
N TYR A 33 10.59 -6.64 14.35
CA TYR A 33 10.78 -7.88 13.58
C TYR A 33 11.71 -8.88 14.28
N GLY A 34 12.64 -8.41 15.13
CA GLY A 34 13.51 -9.28 15.92
C GLY A 34 12.81 -9.99 17.08
N GLU A 35 11.62 -9.55 17.48
CA GLU A 35 10.82 -10.20 18.54
C GLU A 35 9.97 -11.36 17.98
N THR A 36 9.76 -11.37 16.66
CA THR A 36 8.95 -12.39 15.95
C THR A 36 9.69 -12.85 14.67
N PRO A 37 10.92 -13.37 14.80
CA PRO A 37 11.81 -13.64 13.66
C PRO A 37 11.26 -14.73 12.73
N GLU A 38 10.40 -15.62 13.21
CA GLU A 38 9.77 -16.67 12.41
C GLU A 38 8.81 -16.15 11.33
N ILE A 39 8.37 -14.89 11.43
CA ILE A 39 7.53 -14.23 10.43
C ILE A 39 8.38 -13.37 9.48
N TRP A 40 9.56 -12.95 9.94
CA TRP A 40 10.40 -12.02 9.20
C TRP A 40 11.41 -12.75 8.32
N ARG A 41 11.18 -12.68 7.00
CA ARG A 41 11.95 -13.34 5.93
C ARG A 41 11.88 -14.86 5.98
N ILE A 42 11.71 -15.48 4.81
CA ILE A 42 11.49 -16.92 4.71
C ILE A 42 12.75 -17.70 5.07
N ARG A 43 13.93 -17.20 4.71
CA ARG A 43 15.23 -17.81 5.04
C ARG A 43 16.27 -16.73 5.31
N PRO A 44 16.74 -16.56 6.55
CA PRO A 44 17.80 -15.61 6.87
C PRO A 44 19.04 -15.85 6.00
N GLY A 45 19.54 -14.79 5.36
CA GLY A 45 20.74 -14.84 4.53
C GLY A 45 20.55 -15.39 3.11
N GLN A 46 19.32 -15.71 2.68
CA GLN A 46 19.05 -16.07 1.28
C GLN A 46 18.58 -14.87 0.44
N PRO A 47 18.68 -14.93 -0.90
CA PRO A 47 18.21 -13.88 -1.77
C PRO A 47 16.70 -13.67 -1.66
N ASP A 48 16.28 -12.46 -1.27
CA ASP A 48 14.87 -12.07 -1.15
C ASP A 48 14.33 -11.42 -2.44
N ALA A 49 15.14 -11.35 -3.51
CA ALA A 49 14.85 -10.55 -4.71
C ALA A 49 13.50 -10.91 -5.37
N GLY A 50 13.14 -12.19 -5.41
CA GLY A 50 11.86 -12.63 -5.97
C GLY A 50 10.65 -12.15 -5.17
N TYR A 51 10.73 -12.18 -3.84
CA TYR A 51 9.67 -11.68 -2.95
C TYR A 51 9.56 -10.17 -3.00
N ILE A 52 10.70 -9.47 -3.09
CA ILE A 52 10.75 -8.02 -3.30
C ILE A 52 10.03 -7.68 -4.60
N ALA A 53 10.42 -8.29 -5.73
CA ALA A 53 9.80 -8.04 -7.03
C ALA A 53 8.29 -8.34 -7.02
N ALA A 54 7.87 -9.48 -6.45
CA ALA A 54 6.45 -9.83 -6.32
C ALA A 54 5.68 -8.79 -5.49
N SER A 55 6.21 -8.37 -4.33
CA SER A 55 5.57 -7.38 -3.47
C SER A 55 5.49 -5.99 -4.12
N THR A 56 6.52 -5.58 -4.87
CA THR A 56 6.53 -4.35 -5.65
C THR A 56 5.47 -4.39 -6.75
N LEU A 57 5.36 -5.48 -7.51
CA LEU A 57 4.36 -5.63 -8.56
C LEU A 57 2.94 -5.60 -7.99
N LEU A 58 2.69 -6.29 -6.86
CA LEU A 58 1.42 -6.22 -6.16
C LEU A 58 1.11 -4.80 -5.68
N GLY A 59 2.13 -4.06 -5.24
CA GLY A 59 1.97 -2.67 -4.83
C GLY A 59 1.58 -1.76 -5.99
N VAL A 60 2.25 -1.85 -7.14
CA VAL A 60 1.90 -1.10 -8.36
C VAL A 60 0.50 -1.49 -8.84
N PHE A 61 0.17 -2.78 -8.84
CA PHE A 61 -1.16 -3.27 -9.20
C PHE A 61 -2.25 -2.69 -8.29
N SER A 62 -2.01 -2.65 -6.96
CA SER A 62 -2.95 -2.05 -6.02
C SER A 62 -3.19 -0.56 -6.29
N CYS A 63 -2.15 0.17 -6.74
CA CYS A 63 -2.29 1.56 -7.13
C CYS A 63 -3.17 1.69 -8.38
N ALA A 64 -2.93 0.87 -9.41
CA ALA A 64 -3.75 0.85 -10.62
C ALA A 64 -5.22 0.52 -10.33
N ALA A 65 -5.46 -0.48 -9.48
CA ALA A 65 -6.80 -0.86 -9.04
C ALA A 65 -7.50 0.28 -8.28
N LEU A 66 -6.80 0.98 -7.38
CA LEU A 66 -7.38 2.12 -6.66
C LEU A 66 -7.69 3.29 -7.58
N ILE A 67 -6.79 3.62 -8.52
CA ILE A 67 -7.04 4.67 -9.52
C ILE A 67 -8.28 4.32 -10.33
N PHE A 68 -8.38 3.08 -10.81
CA PHE A 68 -9.54 2.59 -11.55
C PHE A 68 -10.83 2.67 -10.70
N LEU A 69 -10.76 2.32 -9.41
CA LEU A 69 -11.87 2.44 -8.48
C LEU A 69 -12.32 3.91 -8.31
N CYS A 70 -11.38 4.85 -8.25
CA CYS A 70 -11.70 6.28 -8.20
C CYS A 70 -12.40 6.76 -9.47
N ILE A 71 -12.01 6.26 -10.64
CA ILE A 71 -12.66 6.55 -11.92
C ILE A 71 -14.08 5.99 -11.93
N TRP A 72 -14.23 4.71 -11.57
CA TRP A 72 -15.51 4.03 -11.54
C TRP A 72 -16.49 4.68 -10.57
N ALA A 73 -16.01 5.15 -9.41
CA ALA A 73 -16.80 5.86 -8.41
C ALA A 73 -17.06 7.34 -8.75
N GLY A 74 -16.53 7.86 -9.87
CA GLY A 74 -16.65 9.29 -10.22
C GLY A 74 -15.97 10.23 -9.22
N ALA A 75 -14.95 9.75 -8.50
CA ALA A 75 -14.38 10.42 -7.33
C ALA A 75 -13.21 11.37 -7.65
N LEU A 76 -12.70 11.35 -8.87
CA LEU A 76 -11.51 12.11 -9.27
C LEU A 76 -11.74 13.62 -9.42
N GLY A 77 -13.00 14.08 -9.51
CA GLY A 77 -13.32 15.51 -9.61
C GLY A 77 -12.97 16.33 -8.36
N SER A 78 -12.51 15.70 -7.27
CA SER A 78 -11.96 16.40 -6.11
C SER A 78 -10.98 15.53 -5.33
N LEU A 79 -9.98 16.15 -4.71
CA LEU A 79 -9.04 15.45 -3.82
C LEU A 79 -9.77 14.75 -2.66
N SER A 80 -10.78 15.41 -2.06
CA SER A 80 -11.58 14.85 -0.98
C SER A 80 -12.34 13.59 -1.42
N GLY A 81 -12.92 13.60 -2.62
CA GLY A 81 -13.57 12.43 -3.21
C GLY A 81 -12.61 11.25 -3.36
N ALA A 82 -11.45 11.47 -3.97
CA ALA A 82 -10.44 10.43 -4.16
C ALA A 82 -9.93 9.87 -2.82
N LEU A 83 -9.68 10.73 -1.82
CA LEU A 83 -9.25 10.31 -0.48
C LEU A 83 -10.33 9.49 0.27
N ARG A 84 -11.62 9.78 0.06
CA ARG A 84 -12.71 8.95 0.61
C ARG A 84 -12.66 7.54 0.02
N VAL A 85 -12.45 7.41 -1.29
CA VAL A 85 -12.29 6.09 -1.94
C VAL A 85 -11.07 5.35 -1.39
N ALA A 86 -9.93 6.04 -1.22
CA ALA A 86 -8.74 5.47 -0.59
C ALA A 86 -9.01 4.96 0.84
N GLY A 87 -9.69 5.77 1.67
CA GLY A 87 -10.06 5.40 3.03
C GLY A 87 -11.00 4.19 3.07
N LEU A 88 -12.01 4.15 2.19
CA LEU A 88 -12.92 3.01 2.08
C LEU A 88 -12.21 1.74 1.61
N ALA A 89 -11.34 1.83 0.60
CA ALA A 89 -10.55 0.71 0.13
C ALA A 89 -9.63 0.16 1.24
N TRP A 90 -9.02 1.06 2.02
CA TRP A 90 -8.22 0.70 3.19
C TRP A 90 -9.03 -0.02 4.28
N LEU A 91 -10.20 0.52 4.63
CA LEU A 91 -11.13 -0.07 5.61
C LEU A 91 -11.66 -1.43 5.15
N ALA A 92 -11.89 -1.61 3.85
CA ALA A 92 -12.48 -2.82 3.29
C ALA A 92 -11.50 -3.98 3.20
N ALA A 93 -10.19 -3.73 3.04
CA ALA A 93 -9.22 -4.79 2.78
C ALA A 93 -7.93 -4.70 3.63
N PRO A 94 -6.99 -3.75 3.44
CA PRO A 94 -5.75 -3.72 4.21
C PRO A 94 -5.94 -3.73 5.73
N LEU A 95 -6.84 -2.90 6.27
CA LEU A 95 -7.08 -2.85 7.70
C LEU A 95 -7.55 -4.20 8.27
N PRO A 96 -8.67 -4.80 7.80
CA PRO A 96 -9.16 -6.05 8.36
C PRO A 96 -8.23 -7.24 8.11
N VAL A 97 -7.53 -7.26 6.96
CA VAL A 97 -6.56 -8.33 6.64
C VAL A 97 -5.35 -8.25 7.56
N VAL A 98 -4.77 -7.06 7.75
CA VAL A 98 -3.62 -6.90 8.65
C VAL A 98 -4.03 -7.10 10.11
N ALA A 99 -5.20 -6.62 10.54
CA ALA A 99 -5.72 -6.88 11.87
C ALA A 99 -5.91 -8.39 12.11
N SER A 100 -6.49 -9.11 11.14
CA SER A 100 -6.60 -10.57 11.19
C SER A 100 -5.23 -11.24 11.32
N ASN A 101 -4.22 -10.78 10.58
CA ASN A 101 -2.86 -11.31 10.71
C ASN A 101 -2.28 -11.08 12.11
N VAL A 102 -2.52 -9.93 12.74
CA VAL A 102 -2.08 -9.68 14.13
C VAL A 102 -2.78 -10.62 15.13
N VAL A 103 -4.06 -10.94 14.91
CA VAL A 103 -4.83 -11.83 15.80
C VAL A 103 -4.40 -13.29 15.65
N TRP A 104 -4.18 -13.75 14.42
CA TRP A 104 -4.01 -15.17 14.11
C TRP A 104 -2.56 -15.61 13.89
N THR A 105 -1.65 -14.68 13.68
CA THR A 105 -0.22 -14.97 13.51
C THR A 105 0.58 -14.37 14.65
N LYS A 106 1.84 -14.77 14.79
CA LYS A 106 2.73 -14.22 15.82
C LYS A 106 3.20 -12.79 15.51
N MET A 107 2.52 -12.03 14.65
CA MET A 107 2.97 -10.71 14.22
C MET A 107 2.87 -9.73 15.38
N HIS A 108 3.97 -9.03 15.70
CA HIS A 108 3.94 -8.03 16.77
C HIS A 108 2.91 -6.92 16.45
N PRO A 109 2.00 -6.53 17.38
CA PRO A 109 0.90 -5.60 17.08
C PRO A 109 1.33 -4.27 16.47
N LEU A 110 2.44 -3.68 16.95
CA LEU A 110 2.98 -2.44 16.37
C LEU A 110 3.43 -2.58 14.90
N LEU A 111 3.90 -3.76 14.48
CA LEU A 111 4.17 -4.02 13.06
C LEU A 111 2.86 -4.02 12.27
N GLY A 112 1.81 -4.64 12.81
CA GLY A 112 0.49 -4.63 12.18
C GLY A 112 -0.09 -3.22 12.04
N VAL A 113 0.02 -2.39 13.09
CA VAL A 113 -0.37 -0.97 13.03
C VAL A 113 0.43 -0.25 11.95
N SER A 114 1.75 -0.40 11.94
CA SER A 114 2.61 0.25 10.96
C SER A 114 2.27 -0.17 9.53
N HIS A 115 2.09 -1.47 9.29
CA HIS A 115 1.78 -2.00 7.96
C HIS A 115 0.42 -1.52 7.47
N SER A 116 -0.58 -1.52 8.34
CA SER A 116 -1.91 -1.01 8.01
C SER A 116 -1.86 0.49 7.67
N LEU A 117 -1.13 1.29 8.44
CA LEU A 117 -0.93 2.72 8.15
C LEU A 117 -0.11 2.95 6.88
N GLY A 118 0.86 2.08 6.58
CA GLY A 118 1.60 2.11 5.32
C GLY A 118 0.70 1.92 4.12
N TRP A 119 -0.26 0.98 4.19
CA TRP A 119 -1.28 0.80 3.16
C TRP A 119 -2.19 2.01 3.02
N LEU A 120 -2.64 2.62 4.13
CA LEU A 120 -3.43 3.84 4.08
C LEU A 120 -2.66 4.99 3.43
N ALA A 121 -1.39 5.18 3.80
CA ALA A 121 -0.52 6.20 3.23
C ALA A 121 -0.32 5.99 1.74
N ARG A 122 -0.06 4.75 1.30
CA ARG A 122 0.04 4.40 -0.12
C ARG A 122 -1.24 4.78 -0.86
N PHE A 123 -2.40 4.38 -0.37
CA PHE A 123 -3.67 4.69 -1.01
C PHE A 123 -3.98 6.18 -1.03
N ALA A 124 -3.67 6.92 0.04
CA ALA A 124 -3.85 8.36 0.09
C ALA A 124 -2.98 9.10 -0.93
N VAL A 125 -1.70 8.72 -1.05
CA VAL A 125 -0.78 9.30 -2.04
C VAL A 125 -1.21 8.95 -3.46
N THR A 126 -1.59 7.70 -3.72
CA THR A 126 -2.14 7.27 -5.01
C THR A 126 -3.39 8.06 -5.38
N ALA A 127 -4.32 8.26 -4.44
CA ALA A 127 -5.53 9.05 -4.66
C ALA A 127 -5.22 10.52 -4.96
N ALA A 128 -4.24 11.12 -4.28
CA ALA A 128 -3.81 12.49 -4.56
C ALA A 128 -3.19 12.62 -5.96
N ILE A 129 -2.33 11.68 -6.35
CA ILE A 129 -1.72 11.63 -7.69
C ILE A 129 -2.80 11.44 -8.76
N ALA A 130 -3.76 10.54 -8.51
CA ALA A 130 -4.87 10.28 -9.43
C ALA A 130 -5.73 11.52 -9.63
N ALA A 131 -6.16 12.17 -8.54
CA ALA A 131 -6.96 13.39 -8.61
C ALA A 131 -6.22 14.52 -9.34
N TRP A 132 -4.90 14.62 -9.17
CA TRP A 132 -4.10 15.65 -9.84
C TRP A 132 -3.87 15.39 -11.33
N LEU A 133 -3.53 14.16 -11.72
CA LEU A 133 -3.16 13.83 -13.10
C LEU A 133 -4.35 13.45 -13.99
N MET A 134 -5.46 13.03 -13.38
CA MET A 134 -6.62 12.49 -14.08
C MET A 134 -7.95 13.20 -13.77
N GLY A 135 -7.99 14.05 -12.73
CA GLY A 135 -9.13 14.92 -12.42
C GLY A 135 -9.25 16.11 -13.36
#